data_AF-A0A812IDQ5-F1
#
_entry.id   AF-A0A812IDQ5-F1
#
_cell.length_a   1.000
_cell.length_b   1.000
_cell.length_c   1.000
_cell.angle_alpha   90.00
_cell.angle_beta   90.00
_cell.angle_gamma   90.00
#
_symmetry.space_group_name_H-M   'P 1'
#
loop_
_entity.id
_entity.type
_entity.pdbx_description
1 polymer ?
#
loop_
_entity_poly.entity_id
_entity_poly.type
_entity_poly.pdbx_seq_one_letter_code
_entity_poly.pdbx_strand_id
1 'polypeptide(L)'
;MAEAASLIEKYRVDGGVDLSKAAEIHHNILSFKPEWESYEATKSAAHVMKLLEADAPAIKNKAMIQGHMQVLQACMGVMSMRDDKPIQWLLTLFYDMLREDSSSYAIFDEAAKQKIEVYKPLLALLLRPGLDNYTADKVAWLLSAVMSHAPHIATEANVKEFLSAILDSSKTSCSELGQLEAITNLLKGDLYRKLVWSFEGVG
;
A
#
# COMPACT_ATOMS: atom_id res chain seq x y z
N MET A 1 -11.91 4.74 16.79
CA MET A 1 -12.81 3.61 17.14
C MET A 1 -13.22 2.75 15.93
N ALA A 2 -13.43 3.30 14.73
CA ALA A 2 -13.71 2.51 13.52
C ALA A 2 -12.50 1.72 12.98
N GLU A 3 -11.29 2.12 13.36
CA GLU A 3 -10.01 1.59 12.87
C GLU A 3 -9.59 0.30 13.57
N ALA A 4 -9.83 0.21 14.89
CA ALA A 4 -9.75 -1.03 15.62
C ALA A 4 -10.67 -2.06 14.94
N ALA A 5 -11.93 -1.68 14.67
CA ALA A 5 -13.00 -2.49 14.06
C ALA A 5 -12.66 -3.18 12.72
N SER A 6 -11.95 -2.49 11.82
CA SER A 6 -11.56 -3.03 10.51
C SER A 6 -10.35 -3.97 10.58
N LEU A 7 -9.45 -3.76 11.54
CA LEU A 7 -8.33 -4.65 11.81
C LEU A 7 -8.74 -5.91 12.62
N ILE A 8 -9.92 -5.89 13.27
CA ILE A 8 -10.50 -7.02 14.05
C ILE A 8 -10.81 -8.21 13.18
N GLU A 9 -11.45 -7.96 12.04
CA GLU A 9 -11.85 -9.01 11.08
C GLU A 9 -10.61 -9.63 10.40
N LYS A 10 -9.52 -8.86 10.33
CA LYS A 10 -8.30 -9.12 9.54
C LYS A 10 -7.43 -10.29 10.03
N TYR A 11 -7.56 -10.70 11.29
CA TYR A 11 -6.73 -11.75 11.90
C TYR A 11 -7.55 -12.82 12.61
N ARG A 12 -8.69 -13.17 12.02
CA ARG A 12 -9.56 -14.25 12.49
C ARG A 12 -8.88 -15.61 12.26
N VAL A 13 -8.10 -16.07 13.23
CA VAL A 13 -7.75 -17.49 13.36
C VAL A 13 -8.87 -18.15 14.15
N ASP A 14 -9.37 -19.30 13.72
CA ASP A 14 -10.44 -20.05 14.37
C ASP A 14 -10.26 -20.09 15.91
N GLY A 15 -11.12 -19.35 16.62
CA GLY A 15 -11.11 -19.28 18.09
C GLY A 15 -10.95 -17.88 18.71
N GLY A 16 -11.84 -16.95 18.37
CA GLY A 16 -12.06 -15.74 19.18
C GLY A 16 -11.29 -14.49 18.73
N VAL A 17 -11.93 -13.33 18.96
CA VAL A 17 -11.41 -12.00 18.65
C VAL A 17 -10.24 -11.66 19.60
N ASP A 18 -9.03 -11.49 19.06
CA ASP A 18 -7.89 -10.96 19.81
C ASP A 18 -7.42 -9.62 19.21
N LEU A 19 -8.14 -8.56 19.58
CA LEU A 19 -7.88 -7.16 19.19
C LEU A 19 -6.48 -6.68 19.53
N SER A 20 -5.85 -7.32 20.53
CA SER A 20 -4.54 -6.93 20.99
C SER A 20 -3.49 -7.15 19.90
N LYS A 21 -3.58 -8.26 19.14
CA LYS A 21 -2.55 -8.66 18.17
C LYS A 21 -2.46 -7.76 16.94
N ALA A 22 -3.59 -7.31 16.38
CA ALA A 22 -3.56 -6.49 15.18
C ALA A 22 -3.04 -5.07 15.45
N ALA A 23 -3.47 -4.48 16.57
CA ALA A 23 -2.97 -3.19 17.04
C ALA A 23 -1.51 -3.30 17.48
N GLU A 24 -1.11 -4.41 18.11
CA GLU A 24 0.27 -4.69 18.49
C GLU A 24 1.18 -4.84 17.26
N ILE A 25 0.76 -5.56 16.21
CA ILE A 25 1.53 -5.66 14.96
C ILE A 25 1.73 -4.28 14.33
N HIS A 26 0.67 -3.47 14.23
CA HIS A 26 0.73 -2.12 13.67
C HIS A 26 1.67 -1.22 14.48
N HIS A 27 1.54 -1.21 15.81
CA HIS A 27 2.42 -0.46 16.70
C HIS A 27 3.88 -0.91 16.60
N ASN A 28 4.12 -2.24 16.58
CA ASN A 28 5.47 -2.80 16.44
C ASN A 28 6.13 -2.39 15.13
N ILE A 29 5.37 -2.41 14.03
CA ILE A 29 5.85 -1.95 12.72
C ILE A 29 6.21 -0.47 12.79
N LEU A 30 5.32 0.40 13.28
CA LEU A 30 5.57 1.84 13.29
C LEU A 30 6.65 2.28 14.30
N SER A 31 6.88 1.49 15.36
CA SER A 31 7.98 1.72 16.31
C SER A 31 9.37 1.47 15.72
N PHE A 32 9.46 0.69 14.63
CA PHE A 32 10.70 0.50 13.89
C PHE A 32 11.14 1.82 13.26
N LYS A 33 12.44 2.12 13.36
CA LYS A 33 13.06 3.29 12.74
C LYS A 33 13.99 2.82 11.63
N PRO A 34 13.59 2.92 10.35
CA PRO A 34 14.42 2.46 9.26
C PRO A 34 15.71 3.30 9.15
N GLU A 35 16.84 2.63 9.02
CA GLU A 35 18.13 3.29 8.79
C GLU A 35 18.31 3.57 7.28
N TRP A 36 17.66 4.61 6.78
CA TRP A 36 17.58 4.89 5.33
C TRP A 36 18.94 5.05 4.62
N GLU A 37 20.02 5.38 5.32
CA GLU A 37 21.37 5.42 4.73
C GLU A 37 21.97 4.04 4.47
N SER A 38 21.49 3.01 5.15
CA SER A 38 22.01 1.65 5.04
C SER A 38 21.52 0.92 3.77
N TYR A 39 20.47 1.43 3.14
CA TYR A 39 19.86 0.82 1.97
C TYR A 39 20.21 1.59 0.69
N GLU A 40 20.76 0.89 -0.30
CA GLU A 40 21.12 1.48 -1.59
C GLU A 40 19.90 2.11 -2.30
N ALA A 41 18.70 1.56 -2.13
CA ALA A 41 17.46 2.08 -2.71
C ALA A 41 17.08 3.48 -2.18
N THR A 42 17.49 3.84 -0.97
CA THR A 42 17.10 5.09 -0.30
C THR A 42 18.26 6.03 -0.05
N LYS A 43 19.50 5.58 -0.23
CA LYS A 43 20.73 6.32 0.10
C LYS A 43 20.78 7.74 -0.45
N SER A 44 20.35 7.96 -1.69
CA SER A 44 20.31 9.28 -2.34
C SER A 44 19.29 10.24 -1.73
N ALA A 45 18.23 9.71 -1.10
CA ALA A 45 17.16 10.46 -0.47
C ALA A 45 17.12 10.28 1.06
N ALA A 46 18.12 9.63 1.68
CA ALA A 46 18.06 9.22 3.07
C ALA A 46 17.81 10.40 4.03
N HIS A 47 18.46 11.55 3.75
CA HIS A 47 18.29 12.79 4.53
C HIS A 47 16.85 13.30 4.58
N VAL A 48 16.08 13.16 3.48
CA VAL A 48 14.66 13.55 3.43
C VAL A 48 13.73 12.41 3.87
N MET A 49 14.08 11.15 3.60
CA MET A 49 13.33 9.98 4.07
C MET A 49 13.26 9.91 5.60
N LYS A 50 14.30 10.38 6.30
CA LYS A 50 14.33 10.50 7.78
C LYS A 50 13.31 11.47 8.35
N LEU A 51 12.73 12.35 7.53
CA LEU A 51 11.73 13.32 7.95
C LEU A 51 10.30 12.75 7.87
N LEU A 52 10.14 11.55 7.31
CA LEU A 52 8.89 10.81 7.39
C LEU A 52 8.72 10.26 8.80
N GLU A 53 7.55 10.49 9.38
CA GLU A 53 7.25 10.14 10.76
C GLU A 53 5.94 9.34 10.80
N ALA A 54 6.01 8.11 11.32
CA ALA A 54 4.87 7.21 11.42
C ALA A 54 3.70 7.82 12.22
N ASP A 55 4.01 8.46 13.35
CA ASP A 55 3.02 9.03 14.27
C ASP A 55 2.67 10.50 13.94
N ALA A 56 3.21 11.05 12.85
CA ALA A 56 2.89 12.42 12.45
C ALA A 56 1.54 12.48 11.73
N PRO A 57 0.79 13.58 11.90
CA PRO A 57 -0.43 13.82 11.11
C PRO A 57 -0.16 13.71 9.62
N ALA A 58 -1.10 13.12 8.86
CA ALA A 58 -0.96 12.87 7.43
C ALA A 58 -0.52 14.12 6.64
N ILE A 59 -1.02 15.31 7.02
CA ILE A 59 -0.66 16.58 6.39
C ILE A 59 0.85 16.86 6.40
N LYS A 60 1.58 16.43 7.44
CA LYS A 60 3.04 16.62 7.54
C LYS A 60 3.77 15.72 6.54
N ASN A 61 3.50 14.41 6.58
CA ASN A 61 4.12 13.45 5.65
C ASN A 61 3.74 13.78 4.20
N LYS A 62 2.49 14.18 3.97
CA LYS A 62 2.02 14.65 2.66
C LYS A 62 2.83 15.85 2.17
N ALA A 63 2.98 16.89 2.99
CA ALA A 63 3.76 18.07 2.61
C ALA A 63 5.23 17.73 2.31
N MET A 64 5.83 16.83 3.09
CA MET A 64 7.19 16.34 2.87
C MET A 64 7.34 15.61 1.53
N ILE A 65 6.42 14.69 1.23
CA ILE A 65 6.47 13.94 -0.02
C ILE A 65 6.18 14.87 -1.21
N GLN A 66 5.15 15.72 -1.11
CA GLN A 66 4.78 16.68 -2.17
C GLN A 66 5.89 17.68 -2.49
N GLY A 67 6.60 18.18 -1.49
CA GLY A 67 7.73 19.09 -1.67
C GLY A 67 8.99 18.43 -2.24
N HIS A 68 9.11 17.10 -2.12
CA HIS A 68 10.30 16.35 -2.50
C HIS A 68 9.94 15.02 -3.18
N MET A 69 9.51 15.05 -4.45
CA MET A 69 9.10 13.83 -5.19
C MET A 69 10.16 12.70 -5.24
N GLN A 70 11.44 13.04 -5.07
CA GLN A 70 12.51 12.05 -4.89
C GLN A 70 12.30 11.14 -3.66
N VAL A 71 11.55 11.60 -2.65
CA VAL A 71 11.11 10.79 -1.50
C VAL A 71 10.17 9.70 -1.97
N LEU A 72 9.15 10.03 -2.77
CA LEU A 72 8.23 9.02 -3.32
C LEU A 72 8.97 8.02 -4.21
N GLN A 73 9.90 8.51 -5.04
CA GLN A 73 10.74 7.63 -5.87
C GLN A 73 11.56 6.66 -5.01
N ALA A 74 12.16 7.14 -3.91
CA ALA A 74 12.87 6.29 -2.96
C ALA A 74 11.92 5.30 -2.26
N CYS A 75 10.71 5.72 -1.88
CA CYS A 75 9.69 4.82 -1.33
C CYS A 75 9.33 3.68 -2.30
N MET A 76 9.20 3.98 -3.60
CA MET A 76 8.97 2.94 -4.61
C MET A 76 10.20 2.04 -4.78
N GLY A 77 11.41 2.57 -4.63
CA GLY A 77 12.64 1.79 -4.56
C GLY A 77 12.65 0.80 -3.39
N VAL A 78 12.11 1.19 -2.23
CA VAL A 78 12.00 0.29 -1.05
C VAL A 78 11.13 -0.92 -1.34
N MET A 79 10.08 -0.80 -2.17
CA MET A 79 9.21 -1.93 -2.52
C MET A 79 9.97 -3.08 -3.22
N SER A 80 11.15 -2.80 -3.79
CA SER A 80 12.02 -3.79 -4.43
C SER A 80 13.06 -4.42 -3.50
N MET A 81 13.10 -4.01 -2.23
CA MET A 81 14.05 -4.53 -1.25
C MET A 81 13.71 -5.96 -0.80
N ARG A 82 14.68 -6.62 -0.16
CA ARG A 82 14.48 -7.94 0.48
C ARG A 82 14.15 -7.84 1.96
N ASP A 83 14.46 -6.73 2.59
CA ASP A 83 14.17 -6.49 4.01
C ASP A 83 12.71 -6.07 4.15
N ASP A 84 11.92 -6.88 4.85
CA ASP A 84 10.47 -6.69 4.97
C ASP A 84 10.11 -5.57 5.94
N LYS A 85 10.93 -5.31 6.97
CA LYS A 85 10.62 -4.28 7.98
C LYS A 85 10.47 -2.87 7.39
N PRO A 86 11.39 -2.34 6.57
CA PRO A 86 11.22 -1.02 5.94
C PRO A 86 10.07 -1.00 4.93
N ILE A 87 9.78 -2.13 4.26
CA ILE A 87 8.63 -2.26 3.35
C ILE A 87 7.32 -2.14 4.14
N GLN A 88 7.17 -2.95 5.19
CA GLN A 88 6.00 -2.93 6.07
C GLN A 88 5.81 -1.55 6.70
N TRP A 89 6.89 -0.92 7.15
CA TRP A 89 6.85 0.44 7.70
C TRP A 89 6.28 1.44 6.70
N LEU A 90 6.80 1.48 5.46
CA LEU A 90 6.32 2.40 4.43
C LEU A 90 4.89 2.10 3.98
N LEU A 91 4.53 0.83 3.79
CA LEU A 91 3.17 0.47 3.43
C LEU A 91 2.17 0.88 4.51
N THR A 92 2.57 0.78 5.78
CA THR A 92 1.74 1.21 6.91
C THR A 92 1.63 2.73 6.96
N LEU A 93 2.74 3.46 6.78
CA LEU A 93 2.73 4.92 6.68
C LEU A 93 1.78 5.41 5.57
N PHE A 94 1.88 4.83 4.36
CA PHE A 94 0.99 5.21 3.26
C PHE A 94 -0.47 4.84 3.54
N TYR A 95 -0.71 3.66 4.12
CA TYR A 95 -2.05 3.23 4.50
C TYR A 95 -2.70 4.23 5.45
N ASP A 96 -2.03 4.57 6.55
CA ASP A 96 -2.55 5.48 7.57
C ASP A 96 -2.71 6.90 6.99
N MET A 97 -1.71 7.42 6.28
CA MET A 97 -1.75 8.75 5.66
C MET A 97 -2.93 8.91 4.68
N LEU A 98 -3.18 7.92 3.82
CA LEU A 98 -4.26 8.01 2.82
C LEU A 98 -5.64 7.81 3.43
N ARG A 99 -5.74 7.06 4.54
CA ARG A 99 -6.99 6.91 5.29
C ARG A 99 -7.33 8.13 6.11
N GLU A 100 -6.33 8.80 6.68
CA GLU A 100 -6.51 10.02 7.46
C GLU A 100 -6.84 11.23 6.56
N ASP A 101 -6.10 11.41 5.46
CA ASP A 101 -6.29 12.52 4.53
C ASP A 101 -6.36 12.06 3.07
N SER A 102 -7.57 11.96 2.54
CA SER A 102 -7.81 11.63 1.13
C SER A 102 -7.18 12.61 0.14
N SER A 103 -6.91 13.86 0.53
CA SER A 103 -6.22 14.79 -0.36
C SER A 103 -4.74 14.41 -0.58
N SER A 104 -4.21 13.44 0.18
CA SER A 104 -2.90 12.83 -0.03
C SER A 104 -2.81 12.01 -1.32
N TYR A 105 -3.94 11.58 -1.92
CA TYR A 105 -3.90 10.92 -3.24
C TYR A 105 -3.29 11.81 -4.34
N ALA A 106 -3.34 13.14 -4.17
CA ALA A 106 -2.71 14.10 -5.09
C ALA A 106 -1.19 13.94 -5.22
N ILE A 107 -0.52 13.27 -4.26
CA ILE A 107 0.89 12.87 -4.38
C ILE A 107 1.11 12.00 -5.62
N PHE A 108 0.20 11.06 -5.87
CA PHE A 108 0.34 10.08 -6.95
C PHE A 108 -0.02 10.69 -8.31
N ASP A 109 -0.92 11.66 -8.36
CA ASP A 109 -1.15 12.45 -9.57
C ASP A 109 0.09 13.26 -9.96
N GLU A 110 0.78 13.85 -8.97
CA GLU A 110 2.03 14.57 -9.22
C GLU A 110 3.15 13.62 -9.66
N ALA A 111 3.22 12.43 -9.04
CA ALA A 111 4.12 11.36 -9.45
C ALA A 111 3.94 10.98 -10.92
N ALA A 112 2.69 10.84 -11.38
CA ALA A 112 2.37 10.52 -12.76
C ALA A 112 2.88 11.60 -13.73
N LYS A 113 2.72 12.88 -13.40
CA LYS A 113 3.24 14.01 -14.21
C LYS A 113 4.77 13.97 -14.32
N GLN A 114 5.44 13.58 -13.24
CA GLN A 114 6.90 13.47 -13.18
C GLN A 114 7.42 12.11 -13.67
N LYS A 115 6.54 11.24 -14.17
CA LYS A 115 6.86 9.91 -14.68
C LYS A 115 7.53 9.01 -13.62
N ILE A 116 7.19 9.21 -12.36
CA ILE A 116 7.58 8.30 -11.27
C ILE A 116 6.70 7.07 -11.36
N GLU A 117 7.31 5.91 -11.57
CA GLU A 117 6.63 4.63 -11.71
C GLU A 117 6.16 4.12 -10.33
N VAL A 118 4.84 3.99 -10.15
CA VAL A 118 4.21 3.52 -8.90
C VAL A 118 3.62 2.13 -9.06
N TYR A 119 3.01 1.85 -10.22
CA TYR A 119 2.30 0.60 -10.46
C TYR A 119 3.24 -0.61 -10.40
N LYS A 120 4.32 -0.61 -11.21
CA LYS A 120 5.19 -1.78 -11.33
C LYS A 120 5.87 -2.19 -10.02
N PRO A 121 6.45 -1.28 -9.22
CA PRO A 121 7.08 -1.65 -7.94
C PRO A 121 6.10 -2.31 -6.97
N LEU A 122 4.87 -1.78 -6.87
CA LEU A 122 3.85 -2.34 -5.98
C LEU A 122 3.33 -3.70 -6.46
N LEU A 123 3.09 -3.85 -7.77
CA LEU A 123 2.70 -5.15 -8.32
C LEU A 123 3.82 -6.19 -8.15
N ALA A 124 5.07 -5.82 -8.41
CA ALA A 124 6.22 -6.70 -8.24
C ALA A 124 6.38 -7.17 -6.79
N LEU A 125 6.14 -6.27 -5.82
CA LEU A 125 6.11 -6.63 -4.41
C LEU A 125 4.97 -7.61 -4.11
N LEU A 126 3.74 -7.35 -4.60
CA LEU A 126 2.59 -8.22 -4.40
C LEU A 126 2.80 -9.65 -4.94
N LEU A 127 3.48 -9.77 -6.09
CA LEU A 127 3.80 -11.04 -6.74
C LEU A 127 5.06 -11.73 -6.17
N ARG A 128 5.70 -11.16 -5.14
CA ARG A 128 6.94 -11.70 -4.57
C ARG A 128 6.66 -13.02 -3.83
N PRO A 129 7.34 -14.12 -4.18
CA PRO A 129 7.16 -15.38 -3.46
C PRO A 129 7.53 -15.27 -1.99
N GLY A 130 6.73 -15.88 -1.11
CA GLY A 130 6.98 -15.90 0.33
C GLY A 130 6.61 -14.60 1.06
N LEU A 131 5.88 -13.69 0.41
CA LEU A 131 5.34 -12.50 1.07
C LEU A 131 4.36 -12.90 2.17
N ASP A 132 4.46 -12.26 3.34
CA ASP A 132 3.50 -12.48 4.42
C ASP A 132 2.15 -11.79 4.13
N ASN A 133 1.07 -12.28 4.76
CA ASN A 133 -0.28 -11.78 4.53
C ASN A 133 -0.44 -10.30 4.90
N TYR A 134 0.27 -9.79 5.92
CA TYR A 134 0.18 -8.37 6.30
C TYR A 134 0.68 -7.51 5.14
N THR A 135 1.87 -7.83 4.62
CA THR A 135 2.48 -7.08 3.52
C THR A 135 1.66 -7.22 2.25
N ALA A 136 1.19 -8.44 1.91
CA ALA A 136 0.36 -8.71 0.74
C ALA A 136 -0.94 -7.89 0.76
N ASP A 137 -1.65 -7.89 1.89
CA ASP A 137 -2.91 -7.14 2.03
C ASP A 137 -2.67 -5.63 1.96
N LYS A 138 -1.60 -5.11 2.59
CA LYS A 138 -1.28 -3.69 2.55
C LYS A 138 -0.88 -3.21 1.16
N VAL A 139 -0.08 -3.98 0.41
CA VAL A 139 0.29 -3.61 -0.96
C VAL A 139 -0.91 -3.72 -1.91
N ALA A 140 -1.77 -4.73 -1.76
CA ALA A 140 -3.01 -4.85 -2.53
C ALA A 140 -3.96 -3.67 -2.24
N TRP A 141 -4.11 -3.29 -0.97
CA TRP A 141 -4.90 -2.13 -0.58
C TRP A 141 -4.34 -0.83 -1.16
N LEU A 142 -3.03 -0.60 -1.02
CA LEU A 142 -2.40 0.63 -1.50
C LEU A 142 -2.52 0.75 -3.02
N LEU A 143 -2.15 -0.31 -3.76
CA LEU A 143 -2.17 -0.29 -5.22
C LEU A 143 -3.60 -0.07 -5.75
N SER A 144 -4.59 -0.80 -5.22
CA SER A 144 -6.00 -0.61 -5.61
C SER A 144 -6.54 0.79 -5.28
N ALA A 145 -6.19 1.34 -4.11
CA ALA A 145 -6.61 2.67 -3.70
C ALA A 145 -6.02 3.75 -4.62
N VAL A 146 -4.72 3.66 -4.92
CA VAL A 146 -4.07 4.64 -5.82
C VAL A 146 -4.60 4.51 -7.24
N MET A 147 -4.82 3.29 -7.77
CA MET A 147 -5.43 3.12 -9.09
C MET A 147 -6.83 3.76 -9.18
N SER A 148 -7.62 3.67 -8.10
CA SER A 148 -8.97 4.22 -8.05
C SER A 148 -9.00 5.75 -7.95
N HIS A 149 -8.09 6.34 -7.16
CA HIS A 149 -8.08 7.78 -6.87
C HIS A 149 -7.15 8.60 -7.77
N ALA A 150 -6.12 7.99 -8.36
CA ALA A 150 -5.16 8.59 -9.28
C ALA A 150 -5.09 7.76 -10.57
N PRO A 151 -6.17 7.72 -11.39
CA PRO A 151 -6.31 6.75 -12.48
C PRO A 151 -5.22 6.84 -13.55
N HIS A 152 -4.47 7.95 -13.62
CA HIS A 152 -3.34 8.13 -14.55
C HIS A 152 -2.14 7.23 -14.24
N ILE A 153 -2.08 6.61 -13.06
CA ILE A 153 -0.98 5.71 -12.69
C ILE A 153 -1.11 4.30 -13.28
N ALA A 154 -2.29 3.95 -13.83
CA ALA A 154 -2.59 2.61 -14.33
C ALA A 154 -3.47 2.65 -15.57
N THR A 155 -3.37 1.59 -16.37
CA THR A 155 -4.26 1.34 -17.51
C THR A 155 -5.29 0.26 -17.18
N GLU A 156 -6.30 0.06 -18.03
CA GLU A 156 -7.23 -1.07 -17.87
C GLU A 156 -6.50 -2.43 -17.86
N ALA A 157 -5.43 -2.58 -18.67
CA ALA A 157 -4.61 -3.80 -18.68
C ALA A 157 -3.93 -4.03 -17.32
N ASN A 158 -3.43 -2.95 -16.71
CA ASN A 158 -2.85 -3.00 -15.37
C ASN A 158 -3.86 -3.39 -14.30
N VAL A 159 -5.10 -2.91 -14.40
CA VAL A 159 -6.17 -3.31 -13.47
C VAL A 159 -6.54 -4.79 -13.63
N LYS A 160 -6.61 -5.30 -14.87
CA LYS A 160 -6.84 -6.73 -15.12
C LYS A 160 -5.73 -7.62 -14.60
N GLU A 161 -4.48 -7.22 -14.80
CA GLU A 161 -3.29 -7.91 -14.28
C GLU A 161 -3.32 -7.96 -12.74
N PHE A 162 -3.64 -6.82 -12.10
CA PHE A 162 -3.79 -6.74 -10.66
C PHE A 162 -4.92 -7.64 -10.13
N LEU A 163 -6.11 -7.61 -10.75
CA LEU A 163 -7.24 -8.47 -10.38
C LEU A 163 -6.89 -9.95 -10.51
N SER A 164 -6.22 -10.34 -11.61
CA SER A 164 -5.74 -11.70 -11.79
C SER A 164 -4.71 -12.12 -10.75
N ALA A 165 -3.86 -11.20 -10.27
CA ALA A 165 -2.89 -11.49 -9.23
C ALA A 165 -3.56 -11.74 -7.87
N ILE A 166 -4.48 -10.87 -7.44
CA ILE A 166 -5.09 -10.99 -6.11
C ILE A 166 -6.10 -12.13 -6.01
N LEU A 167 -6.80 -12.47 -7.11
CA LEU A 167 -7.80 -13.56 -7.13
C LEU A 167 -7.18 -14.94 -7.31
N ASP A 168 -5.90 -15.01 -7.70
CA ASP A 168 -5.17 -16.26 -7.87
C ASP A 168 -4.32 -16.53 -6.63
N SER A 169 -4.84 -17.34 -5.71
CA SER A 169 -4.16 -17.72 -4.47
C SER A 169 -2.85 -18.48 -4.69
N SER A 170 -2.56 -18.94 -5.90
CA SER A 170 -1.25 -19.50 -6.25
C SER A 170 -0.18 -18.44 -6.53
N LYS A 171 -0.58 -17.19 -6.79
CA LYS A 171 0.32 -16.09 -7.15
C LYS A 171 0.62 -15.15 -5.98
N THR A 172 -0.28 -15.03 -5.02
CA THR A 172 -0.12 -14.06 -3.91
C THR A 172 -0.61 -14.66 -2.60
N SER A 173 -0.04 -14.17 -1.49
CA SER A 173 -0.51 -14.46 -0.14
C SER A 173 -1.62 -13.50 0.33
N CYS A 174 -2.29 -12.81 -0.61
CA CYS A 174 -3.33 -11.84 -0.27
C CYS A 174 -4.56 -12.57 0.29
N SER A 175 -4.98 -12.17 1.49
CA SER A 175 -6.12 -12.79 2.16
C SER A 175 -7.44 -12.46 1.45
N GLU A 176 -8.48 -13.26 1.67
CA GLU A 176 -9.82 -12.99 1.12
C GLU A 176 -10.33 -11.58 1.51
N LEU A 177 -10.02 -11.13 2.73
CA LEU A 177 -10.35 -9.78 3.17
C LEU A 177 -9.54 -8.72 2.41
N GLY A 178 -8.23 -8.93 2.25
CA GLY A 178 -7.38 -8.03 1.47
C GLY A 178 -7.85 -7.92 0.01
N GLN A 179 -8.26 -9.04 -0.59
CA GLN A 179 -8.88 -9.09 -1.91
C GLN A 179 -10.17 -8.27 -1.95
N LEU A 180 -11.07 -8.48 -0.99
CA LEU A 180 -12.34 -7.75 -0.89
C LEU A 180 -12.12 -6.24 -0.75
N GLU A 181 -11.20 -5.81 0.11
CA GLU A 181 -10.86 -4.39 0.29
C GLU A 181 -10.30 -3.79 -1.01
N ALA A 182 -9.42 -4.53 -1.69
CA ALA A 182 -8.83 -4.08 -2.95
C ALA A 182 -9.86 -3.94 -4.07
N ILE A 183 -10.74 -4.94 -4.23
CA ILE A 183 -11.85 -4.89 -5.18
C ILE A 183 -12.78 -3.72 -4.85
N THR A 184 -13.12 -3.55 -3.56
CA THR A 184 -13.97 -2.44 -3.10
C THR A 184 -13.35 -1.08 -3.42
N ASN A 185 -12.03 -0.92 -3.25
CA ASN A 185 -11.36 0.31 -3.65
C ASN A 185 -11.51 0.59 -5.14
N LEU A 186 -11.32 -0.41 -6.00
CA LEU A 186 -11.48 -0.25 -7.45
C LEU A 186 -12.93 0.09 -7.86
N LEU A 187 -13.93 -0.44 -7.14
CA LEU A 187 -15.35 -0.15 -7.38
C LEU A 187 -15.74 1.28 -7.00
N LYS A 188 -15.00 1.95 -6.12
CA LYS A 188 -15.21 3.37 -5.78
C LYS A 188 -14.92 4.28 -6.97
N GLY A 189 -13.95 3.92 -7.82
CA GLY A 189 -13.59 4.68 -9.02
C GLY A 189 -14.56 4.40 -10.18
N ASP A 190 -15.10 5.45 -10.79
CA ASP A 190 -16.04 5.30 -11.91
C ASP A 190 -15.40 4.64 -13.13
N LEU A 191 -14.11 4.91 -13.37
CA LEU A 191 -13.38 4.46 -14.56
C LEU A 191 -13.31 2.93 -14.67
N TYR A 192 -13.07 2.24 -13.57
CA TYR A 192 -12.83 0.80 -13.56
C TYR A 192 -14.02 -0.03 -13.08
N ARG A 193 -15.08 0.60 -12.56
CA ARG A 193 -16.24 -0.11 -11.99
C ARG A 193 -16.83 -1.16 -12.92
N LYS A 194 -17.04 -0.81 -14.20
CA LYS A 194 -17.60 -1.76 -15.20
C LYS A 194 -16.66 -2.94 -15.44
N LEU A 195 -15.36 -2.66 -15.55
CA LEU A 195 -14.33 -3.68 -15.76
C LEU A 195 -14.29 -4.67 -14.60
N VAL A 196 -14.30 -4.16 -13.36
CA VAL A 196 -14.27 -4.97 -12.14
C VAL A 196 -15.49 -5.89 -12.04
N TRP A 197 -16.71 -5.36 -12.24
CA TRP A 197 -17.94 -6.18 -12.20
C TRP A 197 -18.02 -7.26 -13.28
N SER A 198 -17.31 -7.07 -14.39
CA SER A 198 -17.25 -8.05 -15.48
C SER A 198 -16.10 -9.05 -15.36
N PHE A 199 -15.26 -8.91 -14.34
CA PHE A 199 -14.05 -9.73 -14.21
C PHE A 199 -14.40 -11.09 -13.58
N GLU A 200 -13.89 -12.17 -14.18
CA GLU A 200 -14.11 -13.53 -13.67
C GLU A 200 -13.55 -13.68 -12.25
N GLY A 201 -14.35 -14.23 -11.33
CA GLY A 201 -14.01 -14.33 -9.91
C GLY A 201 -14.47 -13.13 -9.06
N VAL A 202 -14.99 -12.06 -9.67
CA VAL A 202 -15.67 -10.95 -8.98
C VAL A 202 -17.18 -11.12 -9.17
N GLY A 203 -17.82 -11.95 -8.33
CA GLY A 203 -19.25 -12.26 -8.41
C GLY A 203 -19.78 -13.04 -7.22
#